data_AF-A0A9D2M635-F1
#
_entry.id   AF-A0A9D2M635-F1
#
_cell.length_a   1.000
_cell.length_b   1.000
_cell.length_c   1.000
_cell.angle_alpha   90.00
_cell.angle_beta   90.00
_cell.angle_gamma   90.00
#
_symmetry.space_group_name_H-M   'P 1'
#
loop_
_entity.id
_entity.type
_entity.pdbx_description
1 polymer ?
#
loop_
_entity_poly.entity_id
_entity_poly.type
_entity_poly.pdbx_seq_one_letter_code
_entity_poly.pdbx_strand_id
1 'polypeptide(L)'
;MTSFPLSRLPAPLRGLLAAVLALALSAVLTFGLHNQDTYLTGFWDDYSQALVFARMLQMQQDQQSPGGFLGTYTEEFGDTQNRYLYRENTPVEPEDYHAYTHQTGLQGWALGILNKVFSIWQDSGEARERMLYATNSILFYAAALALAWAAGRAFGAPAGVGWALAAVLAPWVQRGMKDLYWCLWTWLLPMLAGALLCAVTRRRGRTPWYCYALCFAAPMLRCMCGFEFISTFLILGEIPLFACWAAALAEGKGAAAWFRRMFFAGVAAVAGVAAAFGVWLVQGYLYFGSWGESFANALAPALFHTGGEEISAFAVAWRYLSSAEPVLQLGPVSLAPGALLGIGAAALAAAFGVCIARHRRPPARLWAVASVWVLSALAPLSWMLLAKVHCDIHTHLVPMLWNFALAPATCLVVAALAGWGIRYVWGKVKRVKP
;
A
#
# COMPACT_ATOMS: atom_id res chain seq x y z
N MET A 1 16.48 2.65 39.89
CA MET A 1 15.34 2.25 39.05
C MET A 1 15.70 0.98 38.28
N THR A 2 15.21 -0.16 38.75
CA THR A 2 15.42 -1.46 38.11
C THR A 2 14.70 -1.48 36.77
N SER A 3 15.44 -1.46 35.67
CA SER A 3 14.89 -1.65 34.33
C SER A 3 14.28 -3.04 34.26
N PHE A 4 12.96 -3.15 34.32
CA PHE A 4 12.26 -4.39 34.04
C PHE A 4 12.57 -4.76 32.58
N PRO A 5 13.31 -5.84 32.30
CA PRO A 5 13.71 -6.12 30.94
C PRO A 5 12.46 -6.60 30.19
N LEU A 6 12.09 -5.87 29.13
CA LEU A 6 10.95 -6.16 28.24
C LEU A 6 10.92 -7.61 27.74
N SER A 7 12.07 -8.31 27.75
CA SER A 7 12.21 -9.73 27.43
C SER A 7 11.48 -10.67 28.40
N ARG A 8 11.16 -10.23 29.62
CA ARG A 8 10.45 -11.02 30.64
C ARG A 8 8.93 -10.94 30.54
N LEU A 9 8.37 -10.06 29.71
CA LEU A 9 6.93 -9.97 29.51
C LEU A 9 6.40 -11.18 28.72
N PRO A 10 5.20 -11.69 29.03
CA PRO A 10 4.52 -12.70 28.22
C PRO A 10 4.46 -12.29 26.74
N ALA A 11 4.54 -13.27 25.84
CA ALA A 11 4.45 -13.04 24.39
C ALA A 11 3.26 -12.15 23.94
N PRO A 12 2.02 -12.30 24.47
CA PRO A 12 0.92 -11.41 24.08
C PRO A 12 1.14 -9.97 24.53
N LEU A 13 1.65 -9.74 25.75
CA LEU A 13 1.95 -8.40 26.27
C LEU A 13 3.05 -7.69 25.46
N ARG A 14 4.08 -8.42 25.02
CA ARG A 14 5.09 -7.88 24.10
C ARG A 14 4.50 -7.50 22.75
N GLY A 15 3.57 -8.30 22.24
CA GLY A 15 2.85 -7.99 21.00
C GLY A 15 1.96 -6.75 21.13
N LEU A 16 1.25 -6.62 22.25
CA LEU A 16 0.43 -5.44 22.53
C LEU A 16 1.29 -4.18 22.67
N LEU A 17 2.36 -4.24 23.46
CA LEU A 17 3.28 -3.11 23.64
C LEU A 17 3.90 -2.67 22.31
N ALA A 18 4.30 -3.64 21.47
CA ALA A 18 4.78 -3.37 20.13
C ALA A 18 3.76 -2.64 19.26
N ALA A 19 2.49 -3.05 19.30
CA ALA A 19 1.42 -2.41 18.55
C ALA A 19 1.16 -0.97 19.07
N VAL A 20 1.15 -0.77 20.39
CA VAL A 20 0.99 0.56 21.00
C VAL A 20 2.14 1.49 20.64
N LEU A 21 3.39 1.00 20.71
CA LEU A 21 4.56 1.80 20.32
C LEU A 21 4.56 2.12 18.82
N ALA A 22 4.13 1.18 17.97
CA ALA A 22 3.98 1.45 16.55
C ALA A 22 2.92 2.52 16.30
N LEU A 23 1.76 2.44 16.95
CA LEU A 23 0.70 3.44 16.83
C LEU A 23 1.12 4.82 17.34
N ALA A 24 1.81 4.87 18.49
CA ALA A 24 2.35 6.11 19.03
C ALA A 24 3.38 6.73 18.09
N LEU A 25 4.29 5.92 17.53
CA LEU A 25 5.25 6.39 16.53
C LEU A 25 4.55 6.86 15.25
N SER A 26 3.51 6.18 14.79
CA SER A 26 2.71 6.63 13.65
C SER A 26 2.12 8.01 13.89
N ALA A 27 1.54 8.25 15.07
CA ALA A 27 1.02 9.58 15.42
C ALA A 27 2.13 10.63 15.47
N VAL A 28 3.27 10.32 16.10
CA VAL A 28 4.43 11.23 16.14
C VAL A 28 4.92 11.58 14.74
N LEU A 29 5.00 10.60 13.83
CA LEU A 29 5.38 10.84 12.44
C LEU A 29 4.35 11.70 11.73
N THR A 30 3.06 11.37 11.83
CA THR A 30 1.98 12.15 11.21
C THR A 30 2.05 13.62 11.61
N PHE A 31 2.08 13.92 12.90
CA PHE A 31 2.08 15.31 13.37
C PHE A 31 3.42 16.00 13.20
N GLY A 32 4.54 15.28 13.40
CA GLY A 32 5.89 15.83 13.25
C GLY A 32 6.28 16.14 11.80
N LEU A 33 5.69 15.44 10.83
CA LEU A 33 5.86 15.70 9.39
C LEU A 33 4.65 16.43 8.78
N HIS A 34 3.71 16.87 9.62
CA HIS A 34 2.52 17.63 9.24
C HIS A 34 1.64 16.94 8.18
N ASN A 35 1.61 15.62 8.13
CA ASN A 35 0.87 14.90 7.09
C ASN A 35 -0.66 15.03 7.22
N GLN A 36 -1.17 15.49 8.36
CA GLN A 36 -2.58 15.88 8.53
C GLN A 36 -2.95 17.21 7.85
N ASP A 37 -1.97 17.97 7.36
CA ASP A 37 -2.15 19.34 6.90
C ASP A 37 -1.81 19.47 5.40
N THR A 38 -2.83 19.75 4.58
CA THR A 38 -2.71 19.93 3.14
C THR A 38 -2.02 21.24 2.75
N TYR A 39 -2.03 22.25 3.60
CA TYR A 39 -1.31 23.50 3.34
C TYR A 39 0.20 23.28 3.41
N LEU A 40 0.67 22.54 4.42
CA LEU A 40 2.10 22.30 4.63
C LEU A 40 2.69 21.22 3.73
N THR A 41 1.91 20.18 3.42
CA THR A 41 2.41 19.01 2.68
C THR A 41 1.80 18.85 1.28
N GLY A 42 0.84 19.71 0.92
CA GLY A 42 0.18 19.69 -0.38
C GLY A 42 -0.84 18.56 -0.55
N PHE A 43 -1.44 18.56 -1.74
CA PHE A 43 -2.32 17.52 -2.22
C PHE A 43 -1.61 16.56 -3.18
N TRP A 44 -2.13 15.34 -3.25
CA TRP A 44 -1.73 14.39 -4.28
C TRP A 44 -2.78 14.30 -5.39
N ASP A 45 -4.06 14.20 -5.03
CA ASP A 45 -5.18 14.17 -5.98
C ASP A 45 -6.40 14.91 -5.41
N ASP A 46 -6.73 16.06 -5.99
CA ASP A 46 -7.90 16.86 -5.57
C ASP A 46 -9.20 16.37 -6.23
N TYR A 47 -9.10 15.83 -7.45
CA TYR A 47 -10.23 15.44 -8.26
C TYR A 47 -11.01 14.33 -7.55
N SER A 48 -10.36 13.21 -7.22
CA SER A 48 -11.09 12.07 -6.66
C SER A 48 -11.53 12.32 -5.22
N GLN A 49 -10.81 13.14 -4.45
CA GLN A 49 -11.19 13.49 -3.08
C GLN A 49 -12.50 14.27 -2.99
N ALA A 50 -12.82 15.11 -3.99
CA ALA A 50 -14.10 15.82 -4.06
C ALA A 50 -15.30 14.87 -3.92
N LEU A 51 -15.19 13.67 -4.50
CA LEU A 51 -16.25 12.65 -4.46
C LEU A 51 -16.52 12.13 -3.04
N VAL A 52 -15.48 12.07 -2.22
CA VAL A 52 -15.58 11.64 -0.83
C VAL A 52 -16.16 12.75 0.04
N PHE A 53 -15.78 14.01 -0.20
CA PHE A 53 -16.37 15.14 0.53
C PHE A 53 -17.87 15.24 0.31
N ALA A 54 -18.34 15.12 -0.93
CA ALA A 54 -19.76 15.09 -1.22
C ALA A 54 -20.46 13.93 -0.50
N ARG A 55 -19.86 12.73 -0.51
CA ARG A 55 -20.39 11.56 0.20
C ARG A 55 -20.48 11.79 1.71
N MET A 56 -19.48 12.41 2.33
CA MET A 56 -19.48 12.69 3.75
C MET A 56 -20.51 13.76 4.12
N LEU A 57 -20.66 14.81 3.30
CA LEU A 57 -21.69 15.84 3.48
C LEU A 57 -23.10 15.25 3.34
N GLN A 58 -23.31 14.43 2.32
CA GLN A 58 -24.55 13.68 2.11
C GLN A 58 -24.91 12.85 3.35
N MET A 59 -23.94 12.12 3.91
CA MET A 59 -24.18 11.32 5.09
C MET A 59 -24.46 12.22 6.29
N GLN A 60 -23.69 13.32 6.46
CA GLN A 60 -23.85 14.29 7.54
C GLN A 60 -25.26 14.86 7.63
N GLN A 61 -25.96 15.00 6.51
CA GLN A 61 -27.34 15.49 6.43
C GLN A 61 -28.39 14.36 6.44
N ASP A 62 -28.00 13.15 6.83
CA ASP A 62 -28.88 11.97 6.96
C ASP A 62 -29.65 11.60 5.68
N GLN A 63 -29.09 11.96 4.52
CA GLN A 63 -29.70 11.68 3.23
C GLN A 63 -29.47 10.23 2.80
N GLN A 64 -30.30 9.73 1.88
CA GLN A 64 -30.07 8.45 1.21
C GLN A 64 -29.20 8.63 -0.03
N SER A 65 -28.34 7.64 -0.34
CA SER A 65 -27.56 7.65 -1.58
C SER A 65 -28.03 6.50 -2.46
N PRO A 66 -28.42 6.79 -3.70
CA PRO A 66 -28.71 5.77 -4.69
C PRO A 66 -27.54 4.78 -4.82
N GLY A 67 -27.80 3.49 -4.57
CA GLY A 67 -26.76 2.44 -4.63
C GLY A 67 -25.64 2.54 -3.57
N GLY A 68 -25.65 3.56 -2.71
CA GLY A 68 -24.62 3.80 -1.71
C GLY A 68 -23.27 4.22 -2.31
N PHE A 69 -23.25 4.80 -3.51
CA PHE A 69 -22.02 5.24 -4.17
C PHE A 69 -21.46 6.55 -3.59
N LEU A 70 -20.23 6.89 -3.97
CA LEU A 70 -19.71 8.26 -3.86
C LEU A 70 -20.49 9.18 -4.83
N GLY A 71 -20.16 10.47 -4.90
CA GLY A 71 -20.90 11.37 -5.79
C GLY A 71 -20.44 12.81 -5.74
N THR A 72 -21.27 13.72 -6.25
CA THR A 72 -21.04 15.17 -6.28
C THR A 72 -22.37 15.92 -6.12
N TYR A 73 -22.33 17.14 -5.58
CA TYR A 73 -23.45 18.09 -5.54
C TYR A 73 -23.33 19.23 -6.56
N THR A 74 -22.30 19.21 -7.40
CA THR A 74 -21.94 20.35 -8.26
C THR A 74 -22.08 20.03 -9.75
N GLU A 75 -22.87 19.01 -10.08
CA GLU A 75 -23.07 18.42 -11.41
C GLU A 75 -21.81 17.81 -12.06
N GLU A 76 -20.62 18.39 -11.85
CA GLU A 76 -19.34 17.93 -12.36
C GLU A 76 -18.60 17.04 -11.34
N PHE A 77 -18.14 15.86 -11.81
CA PHE A 77 -17.28 15.01 -11.00
C PHE A 77 -15.90 15.63 -10.85
N GLY A 78 -15.40 15.65 -9.62
CA GLY A 78 -14.07 16.17 -9.29
C GLY A 78 -13.98 17.66 -9.05
N ASP A 79 -15.12 18.36 -9.10
CA ASP A 79 -15.17 19.75 -8.70
C ASP A 79 -14.90 19.90 -7.20
N THR A 80 -13.81 20.61 -6.92
CA THR A 80 -13.32 20.91 -5.57
C THR A 80 -14.30 21.72 -4.73
N GLN A 81 -15.34 22.31 -5.32
CA GLN A 81 -16.40 23.00 -4.60
C GLN A 81 -17.10 22.11 -3.56
N ASN A 82 -17.20 20.80 -3.79
CA ASN A 82 -17.71 19.84 -2.80
C ASN A 82 -16.95 19.87 -1.46
N ARG A 83 -15.65 20.18 -1.49
CA ARG A 83 -14.85 20.33 -0.27
C ARG A 83 -15.28 21.54 0.54
N TYR A 84 -15.58 22.67 -0.11
CA TYR A 84 -16.07 23.87 0.56
C TYR A 84 -17.47 23.65 1.13
N LEU A 85 -18.37 23.04 0.35
CA LEU A 85 -19.70 22.63 0.83
C LEU A 85 -19.62 21.78 2.10
N TYR A 86 -18.71 20.78 2.10
CA TYR A 86 -18.46 19.95 3.27
C TYR A 86 -17.91 20.76 4.46
N ARG A 87 -16.93 21.65 4.22
CA ARG A 87 -16.29 22.45 5.28
C ARG A 87 -17.26 23.41 5.97
N GLU A 88 -18.16 23.99 5.19
CA GLU A 88 -19.15 24.97 5.63
C GLU A 88 -20.43 24.32 6.16
N ASN A 89 -20.56 22.99 6.07
CA ASN A 89 -21.81 22.27 6.33
C ASN A 89 -22.99 22.82 5.52
N THR A 90 -22.75 23.21 4.27
CA THR A 90 -23.75 23.84 3.42
C THR A 90 -24.95 22.89 3.26
N PRO A 91 -26.18 23.33 3.58
CA PRO A 91 -27.39 22.57 3.28
C PRO A 91 -27.48 22.26 1.79
N VAL A 92 -27.75 21.02 1.43
CA VAL A 92 -27.87 20.55 0.04
C VAL A 92 -29.11 19.69 -0.10
N GLU A 93 -29.77 19.74 -1.24
CA GLU A 93 -30.97 18.92 -1.46
C GLU A 93 -30.57 17.51 -1.93
N PRO A 94 -31.25 16.45 -1.46
CA PRO A 94 -30.95 15.07 -1.86
C PRO A 94 -31.01 14.83 -3.38
N GLU A 95 -31.87 15.57 -4.08
CA GLU A 95 -32.08 15.46 -5.53
C GLU A 95 -30.86 15.94 -6.35
N ASP A 96 -30.03 16.81 -5.77
CA ASP A 96 -28.82 17.35 -6.41
C ASP A 96 -27.63 16.38 -6.31
N TYR A 97 -27.77 15.25 -5.61
CA TYR A 97 -26.67 14.30 -5.44
C TYR A 97 -26.51 13.39 -6.66
N HIS A 98 -25.45 13.61 -7.43
CA HIS A 98 -25.08 12.78 -8.57
C HIS A 98 -24.12 11.66 -8.16
N ALA A 99 -24.57 10.40 -8.29
CA ALA A 99 -23.79 9.24 -7.89
C ALA A 99 -22.63 8.94 -8.86
N TYR A 100 -21.44 8.73 -8.30
CA TYR A 100 -20.26 8.24 -9.01
C TYR A 100 -20.22 6.70 -8.97
N THR A 101 -20.71 6.06 -10.03
CA THR A 101 -20.98 4.62 -10.07
C THR A 101 -19.77 3.76 -10.49
N HIS A 102 -18.58 4.35 -10.67
CA HIS A 102 -17.40 3.64 -11.20
C HIS A 102 -16.58 2.88 -10.15
N GLN A 103 -17.06 2.78 -8.90
CA GLN A 103 -16.51 1.94 -7.83
C GLN A 103 -17.51 1.78 -6.68
N THR A 104 -17.24 0.91 -5.72
CA THR A 104 -18.10 0.67 -4.55
C THR A 104 -18.19 1.86 -3.57
N GLY A 105 -17.10 2.59 -3.33
CA GLY A 105 -17.10 3.76 -2.45
C GLY A 105 -17.02 3.46 -0.94
N LEU A 106 -16.45 2.32 -0.52
CA LEU A 106 -16.35 1.94 0.89
C LEU A 106 -15.63 2.99 1.74
N GLN A 107 -14.63 3.66 1.19
CA GLN A 107 -13.92 4.76 1.82
C GLN A 107 -14.87 5.89 2.22
N GLY A 108 -15.82 6.25 1.36
CA GLY A 108 -16.80 7.30 1.65
C GLY A 108 -17.76 6.91 2.77
N TRP A 109 -18.16 5.64 2.83
CA TRP A 109 -18.96 5.12 3.94
C TRP A 109 -18.20 5.16 5.27
N ALA A 110 -17.00 4.58 5.30
CA ALA A 110 -16.21 4.48 6.51
C ALA A 110 -15.82 5.87 7.05
N LEU A 111 -15.35 6.75 6.16
CA LEU A 111 -14.98 8.12 6.52
C LEU A 111 -16.20 8.97 6.83
N GLY A 112 -17.34 8.75 6.18
CA GLY A 112 -18.60 9.43 6.51
C GLY A 112 -19.15 9.07 7.89
N ILE A 113 -19.08 7.79 8.28
CA ILE A 113 -19.40 7.36 9.65
C ILE A 113 -18.44 8.02 10.64
N LEU A 114 -17.14 7.98 10.37
CA LEU A 114 -16.14 8.59 11.23
C LEU A 114 -16.33 10.12 11.35
N ASN A 115 -16.68 10.78 10.25
CA ASN A 115 -17.02 12.19 10.20
C ASN A 115 -18.22 12.52 11.10
N LYS A 116 -19.30 11.72 11.06
CA LYS A 116 -20.44 11.86 11.98
C LYS A 116 -20.04 11.73 13.44
N VAL A 117 -19.15 10.78 13.75
CA VAL A 117 -18.63 10.62 15.11
C VAL A 117 -17.85 11.86 15.53
N PHE A 118 -17.05 12.43 14.64
CA PHE A 118 -16.33 13.67 14.91
C PHE A 118 -17.25 14.89 15.04
N SER A 119 -18.35 14.96 14.29
CA SER A 119 -19.29 16.07 14.37
C SER A 119 -20.06 16.14 15.69
N ILE A 120 -20.03 15.10 16.52
CA ILE A 120 -20.62 15.13 17.87
C ILE A 120 -19.92 16.18 18.75
N TRP A 121 -18.65 16.47 18.50
CA TRP A 121 -17.83 17.36 19.34
C TRP A 121 -17.00 18.36 18.55
N GLN A 122 -17.04 18.32 17.21
CA GLN A 122 -16.32 19.24 16.34
C GLN A 122 -17.20 19.70 15.17
N ASP A 123 -17.79 20.88 15.29
CA ASP A 123 -18.70 21.43 14.28
C ASP A 123 -17.97 21.87 13.00
N SER A 124 -16.73 22.37 13.14
CA SER A 124 -15.93 22.85 12.01
C SER A 124 -15.61 21.70 11.05
N GLY A 125 -16.11 21.77 9.81
CA GLY A 125 -15.81 20.79 8.78
C GLY A 125 -14.32 20.75 8.42
N GLU A 126 -13.63 21.90 8.46
CA GLU A 126 -12.17 21.95 8.28
C GLU A 126 -11.43 21.18 9.39
N ALA A 127 -11.83 21.33 10.66
CA ALA A 127 -11.20 20.59 11.74
C ALA A 127 -11.42 19.08 11.60
N ARG A 128 -12.65 18.66 11.24
CA ARG A 128 -12.96 17.25 10.96
C ARG A 128 -12.17 16.69 9.79
N GLU A 129 -12.01 17.46 8.71
CA GLU A 129 -11.14 17.09 7.58
C GLU A 129 -9.71 16.80 8.05
N ARG A 130 -9.10 17.71 8.82
CA ARG A 130 -7.74 17.50 9.36
C ARG A 130 -7.65 16.25 10.24
N MET A 131 -8.70 15.94 10.99
CA MET A 131 -8.76 14.72 11.82
C MET A 131 -8.87 13.44 10.97
N LEU A 132 -9.65 13.47 9.89
CA LEU A 132 -9.73 12.37 8.92
C LEU A 132 -8.38 12.16 8.21
N TYR A 133 -7.71 13.25 7.82
CA TYR A 133 -6.35 13.22 7.27
C TYR A 133 -5.32 12.66 8.26
N ALA A 134 -5.39 13.05 9.53
CA ALA A 134 -4.57 12.47 10.58
C ALA A 134 -4.85 10.97 10.71
N THR A 135 -6.12 10.55 10.66
CA THR A 135 -6.50 9.14 10.74
C THR A 135 -5.88 8.31 9.61
N ASN A 136 -6.04 8.74 8.35
CA ASN A 136 -5.45 8.04 7.21
C ASN A 136 -3.92 8.00 7.28
N SER A 137 -3.29 9.09 7.68
CA SER A 137 -1.83 9.17 7.83
C SER A 137 -1.30 8.24 8.93
N ILE A 138 -2.00 8.17 10.08
CA ILE A 138 -1.65 7.27 11.19
C ILE A 138 -1.79 5.82 10.76
N LEU A 139 -2.89 5.47 10.08
CA LEU A 139 -3.11 4.12 9.55
C LEU A 139 -2.03 3.74 8.53
N PHE A 140 -1.64 4.68 7.67
CA PHE A 140 -0.57 4.45 6.69
C PHE A 140 0.76 4.16 7.37
N TYR A 141 1.19 5.02 8.32
CA TYR A 141 2.43 4.78 9.05
C TYR A 141 2.37 3.51 9.89
N ALA A 142 1.22 3.17 10.47
CA ALA A 142 1.08 1.93 11.25
C ALA A 142 1.29 0.70 10.36
N ALA A 143 0.69 0.69 9.16
CA ALA A 143 0.89 -0.35 8.17
C ALA A 143 2.35 -0.41 7.68
N ALA A 144 2.96 0.74 7.38
CA ALA A 144 4.35 0.82 6.93
C ALA A 144 5.34 0.35 8.01
N LEU A 145 5.12 0.72 9.28
CA LEU A 145 5.94 0.27 10.41
C LEU A 145 5.75 -1.22 10.71
N ALA A 146 4.55 -1.77 10.51
CA ALA A 146 4.32 -3.21 10.60
C ALA A 146 5.08 -3.99 9.51
N LEU A 147 5.14 -3.47 8.29
CA LEU A 147 5.99 -4.04 7.22
C LEU A 147 7.48 -3.88 7.52
N ALA A 148 7.90 -2.72 8.05
CA ALA A 148 9.27 -2.50 8.51
C ALA A 148 9.68 -3.51 9.60
N TRP A 149 8.78 -3.77 10.56
CA TRP A 149 8.97 -4.81 11.56
C TRP A 149 9.13 -6.18 10.90
N ALA A 150 8.23 -6.56 9.99
CA ALA A 150 8.27 -7.85 9.30
C ALA A 150 9.59 -8.03 8.51
N ALA A 151 10.02 -7.00 7.78
CA ALA A 151 11.30 -6.95 7.10
C ALA A 151 12.48 -7.08 8.08
N GLY A 152 12.44 -6.37 9.21
CA GLY A 152 13.44 -6.45 10.27
C GLY A 152 13.55 -7.85 10.89
N ARG A 153 12.42 -8.56 11.02
CA ARG A 153 12.38 -9.95 11.48
C ARG A 153 12.91 -10.94 10.45
N ALA A 154 12.67 -10.69 9.16
CA ALA A 154 13.08 -11.57 8.07
C ALA A 154 14.57 -11.41 7.71
N PHE A 155 15.06 -10.18 7.63
CA PHE A 155 16.39 -9.86 7.08
C PHE A 155 17.31 -9.14 8.07
N GLY A 156 16.82 -8.81 9.26
CA GLY A 156 17.55 -8.13 10.33
C GLY A 156 17.18 -6.65 10.48
N ALA A 157 17.39 -6.08 11.67
CA ALA A 157 16.97 -4.71 12.00
C ALA A 157 17.31 -3.63 10.94
N PRO A 158 18.51 -3.61 10.32
CA PRO A 158 18.81 -2.64 9.26
C PRO A 158 17.81 -2.68 8.09
N ALA A 159 17.34 -3.87 7.70
CA ALA A 159 16.35 -4.04 6.64
C ALA A 159 15.02 -3.35 6.97
N GLY A 160 14.59 -3.46 8.24
CA GLY A 160 13.40 -2.77 8.74
C GLY A 160 13.56 -1.25 8.78
N VAL A 161 14.74 -0.77 9.19
CA VAL A 161 15.06 0.67 9.15
C VAL A 161 15.05 1.19 7.71
N GLY A 162 15.64 0.44 6.76
CA GLY A 162 15.60 0.78 5.33
C GLY A 162 14.17 0.92 4.81
N TRP A 163 13.28 -0.01 5.15
CA TRP A 163 11.86 0.07 4.80
C TRP A 163 11.19 1.32 5.38
N ALA A 164 11.37 1.58 6.67
CA ALA A 164 10.76 2.73 7.34
C ALA A 164 11.26 4.07 6.75
N LEU A 165 12.56 4.16 6.43
CA LEU A 165 13.14 5.35 5.81
C LEU A 165 12.53 5.65 4.44
N ALA A 166 12.26 4.63 3.63
CA ALA A 166 11.61 4.85 2.34
C ALA A 166 10.22 5.50 2.49
N ALA A 167 9.44 5.11 3.50
CA ALA A 167 8.13 5.71 3.76
C ALA A 167 8.21 7.17 4.24
N VAL A 168 9.30 7.56 4.91
CA VAL A 168 9.52 8.93 5.39
C VAL A 168 10.11 9.83 4.29
N LEU A 169 10.99 9.28 3.45
CA LEU A 169 11.71 10.03 2.41
C LEU A 169 10.96 10.11 1.07
N ALA A 170 9.83 9.41 0.93
CA ALA A 170 9.03 9.43 -0.29
C ALA A 170 8.16 10.70 -0.35
N PRO A 171 8.45 11.67 -1.24
CA PRO A 171 7.75 12.96 -1.26
C PRO A 171 6.27 12.78 -1.64
N TRP A 172 5.97 11.94 -2.63
CA TRP A 172 4.60 11.64 -3.05
C TRP A 172 3.78 11.05 -1.91
N VAL A 173 4.35 10.11 -1.16
CA VAL A 173 3.70 9.52 0.02
C VAL A 173 3.37 10.59 1.06
N GLN A 174 4.26 11.56 1.30
CA GLN A 174 3.99 12.64 2.27
C GLN A 174 2.76 13.47 1.89
N ARG A 175 2.51 13.68 0.58
CA ARG A 175 1.33 14.37 0.09
C ARG A 175 0.10 13.47 0.13
N GLY A 176 0.22 12.24 -0.37
CA GLY A 176 -0.90 11.34 -0.62
C GLY A 176 -1.36 10.48 0.56
N MET A 177 -0.58 10.28 1.63
CA MET A 177 -0.97 9.32 2.68
C MET A 177 -2.26 9.67 3.43
N LYS A 178 -2.63 10.95 3.44
CA LYS A 178 -3.85 11.48 4.04
C LYS A 178 -5.07 11.32 3.14
N ASP A 179 -4.87 11.13 1.84
CA ASP A 179 -5.91 11.18 0.81
C ASP A 179 -7.14 10.32 1.17
N LEU A 180 -8.32 10.94 1.13
CA LEU A 180 -9.58 10.33 1.54
C LEU A 180 -10.14 9.36 0.50
N TYR A 181 -9.81 9.55 -0.78
CA TYR A 181 -10.30 8.69 -1.85
C TYR A 181 -9.45 7.43 -1.97
N TRP A 182 -8.13 7.61 -2.01
CA TRP A 182 -7.19 6.54 -2.30
C TRP A 182 -6.86 5.66 -1.10
N CYS A 183 -7.09 6.16 0.13
CA CYS A 183 -6.86 5.46 1.39
C CYS A 183 -5.58 4.62 1.35
N LEU A 184 -4.44 5.29 1.14
CA LEU A 184 -3.15 4.66 0.81
C LEU A 184 -2.70 3.55 1.76
N TRP A 185 -3.17 3.55 3.02
CA TRP A 185 -2.91 2.47 3.98
C TRP A 185 -3.48 1.11 3.52
N THR A 186 -4.58 1.11 2.76
CA THR A 186 -5.19 -0.12 2.21
C THR A 186 -4.29 -0.81 1.17
N TRP A 187 -3.42 -0.05 0.49
CA TRP A 187 -2.51 -0.55 -0.54
C TRP A 187 -1.41 -1.45 0.05
N LEU A 188 -1.09 -1.26 1.34
CA LEU A 188 -0.10 -2.05 2.08
C LEU A 188 -0.68 -3.35 2.66
N LEU A 189 -2.00 -3.47 2.74
CA LEU A 189 -2.66 -4.61 3.39
C LEU A 189 -2.39 -5.95 2.71
N PRO A 190 -2.37 -6.09 1.37
CA PRO A 190 -2.07 -7.37 0.74
C PRO A 190 -0.68 -7.89 1.14
N MET A 191 0.34 -7.03 1.13
CA MET A 191 1.70 -7.40 1.55
C MET A 191 1.76 -7.74 3.05
N LEU A 192 1.02 -7.02 3.89
CA LEU A 192 0.89 -7.33 5.32
C LEU A 192 0.25 -8.71 5.55
N ALA A 193 -0.80 -9.04 4.80
CA ALA A 193 -1.45 -10.34 4.88
C ALA A 193 -0.48 -11.48 4.51
N GLY A 194 0.26 -11.32 3.40
CA GLY A 194 1.30 -12.28 2.99
C GLY A 194 2.42 -12.41 4.04
N ALA A 195 2.90 -11.28 4.58
CA ALA A 195 3.94 -11.27 5.61
C ALA A 195 3.48 -11.95 6.91
N LEU A 196 2.24 -11.70 7.32
CA LEU A 196 1.62 -12.33 8.48
C LEU A 196 1.45 -13.84 8.26
N LEU A 197 0.99 -14.26 7.08
CA LEU A 197 0.87 -15.68 6.71
C LEU A 197 2.23 -16.37 6.86
N CYS A 198 3.29 -15.78 6.33
CA CYS A 198 4.66 -16.30 6.46
C CYS A 198 5.11 -16.38 7.92
N ALA A 199 4.91 -15.31 8.70
CA ALA A 199 5.32 -15.24 10.09
C ALA A 199 4.59 -16.27 10.97
N VAL A 200 3.27 -16.38 10.82
CA VAL A 200 2.44 -17.34 11.55
C VAL A 200 2.79 -18.77 11.16
N THR A 201 2.98 -19.04 9.87
CA THR A 201 3.35 -20.37 9.36
C THR A 201 4.68 -20.82 9.93
N ARG A 202 5.71 -19.95 9.89
CA ARG A 202 7.03 -20.27 10.46
C ARG A 202 6.96 -20.49 11.97
N ARG A 203 6.11 -19.73 12.68
CA ARG A 203 5.95 -19.87 14.14
C ARG A 203 5.18 -21.12 14.55
N ARG A 204 4.14 -21.50 13.80
CA ARG A 204 3.22 -22.60 14.17
C ARG A 204 3.48 -23.91 13.45
N GLY A 205 4.36 -23.94 12.44
CA GLY A 205 4.59 -25.10 11.57
C GLY A 205 3.45 -25.39 10.58
N ARG A 206 2.29 -24.76 10.75
CA ARG A 206 1.11 -24.85 9.87
C ARG A 206 0.55 -23.47 9.58
N THR A 207 -0.19 -23.35 8.48
CA THR A 207 -0.87 -22.11 8.07
C THR A 207 -2.33 -22.16 8.51
N PRO A 208 -2.75 -21.37 9.51
CA PRO A 208 -4.15 -21.31 9.92
C PRO A 208 -5.05 -20.73 8.82
N TRP A 209 -6.33 -21.11 8.80
CA TRP A 209 -7.30 -20.66 7.80
C TRP A 209 -7.46 -19.12 7.76
N TYR A 210 -7.38 -18.45 8.91
CA TYR A 210 -7.54 -17.00 8.99
C TYR A 210 -6.45 -16.24 8.21
N CYS A 211 -5.28 -16.85 7.98
CA CYS A 211 -4.26 -16.22 7.14
C CYS A 211 -4.73 -16.11 5.68
N TYR A 212 -5.40 -17.14 5.15
CA TYR A 212 -5.98 -17.10 3.82
C TYR A 212 -7.20 -16.17 3.77
N ALA A 213 -8.00 -16.13 4.83
CA ALA A 213 -9.09 -15.16 4.95
C ALA A 213 -8.59 -13.71 4.91
N LEU A 214 -7.43 -13.42 5.50
CA LEU A 214 -6.79 -12.10 5.40
C LEU A 214 -6.21 -11.83 4.00
N CYS A 215 -5.64 -12.84 3.34
CA CYS A 215 -5.22 -12.72 1.93
C CYS A 215 -6.40 -12.48 0.99
N PHE A 216 -7.61 -12.93 1.35
CA PHE A 216 -8.86 -12.59 0.67
C PHE A 216 -9.35 -11.18 1.01
N ALA A 217 -9.42 -10.85 2.30
CA ALA A 217 -10.02 -9.61 2.77
C ALA A 217 -9.22 -8.36 2.38
N ALA A 218 -7.88 -8.44 2.33
CA ALA A 218 -7.05 -7.28 2.03
C ALA A 218 -7.24 -6.75 0.59
N PRO A 219 -7.16 -7.58 -0.48
CA PRO A 219 -7.52 -7.16 -1.84
C PRO A 219 -9.00 -6.77 -1.97
N MET A 220 -9.92 -7.48 -1.31
CA MET A 220 -11.34 -7.13 -1.32
C MET A 220 -11.56 -5.70 -0.80
N LEU A 221 -11.00 -5.38 0.38
CA LEU A 221 -11.10 -4.04 0.97
C LEU A 221 -10.49 -2.98 0.05
N ARG A 222 -9.31 -3.25 -0.52
CA ARG A 222 -8.68 -2.33 -1.48
C ARG A 222 -9.59 -2.06 -2.67
N CYS A 223 -10.16 -3.11 -3.28
CA CYS A 223 -11.07 -3.02 -4.43
C CYS A 223 -12.38 -2.31 -4.10
N MET A 224 -12.90 -2.47 -2.88
CA MET A 224 -14.07 -1.73 -2.42
C MET A 224 -13.79 -0.22 -2.26
N CYS A 225 -12.52 0.16 -2.15
CA CYS A 225 -12.04 1.55 -2.25
C CYS A 225 -11.49 1.91 -3.65
N GLY A 226 -11.75 1.11 -4.68
CA GLY A 226 -11.30 1.31 -6.07
C GLY A 226 -10.45 0.16 -6.62
N PHE A 227 -10.63 -0.18 -7.89
CA PHE A 227 -9.94 -1.31 -8.54
C PHE A 227 -8.57 -0.94 -9.15
N GLU A 228 -8.22 0.34 -9.14
CA GLU A 228 -7.01 0.83 -9.75
C GLU A 228 -5.77 0.22 -9.09
N PHE A 229 -4.78 -0.11 -9.90
CA PHE A 229 -3.50 -0.69 -9.49
C PHE A 229 -3.60 -2.10 -8.87
N ILE A 230 -4.74 -2.80 -9.01
CA ILE A 230 -4.95 -4.09 -8.34
C ILE A 230 -3.90 -5.15 -8.70
N SER A 231 -3.43 -5.19 -9.96
CA SER A 231 -2.37 -6.14 -10.37
C SER A 231 -1.08 -5.93 -9.56
N THR A 232 -0.72 -4.67 -9.30
CA THR A 232 0.43 -4.33 -8.45
C THR A 232 0.23 -4.85 -7.03
N PHE A 233 -0.92 -4.60 -6.42
CA PHE A 233 -1.16 -5.00 -5.03
C PHE A 233 -1.26 -6.52 -4.83
N LEU A 234 -1.79 -7.24 -5.82
CA LEU A 234 -1.78 -8.72 -5.82
C LEU A 234 -0.34 -9.25 -5.83
N ILE A 235 0.54 -8.69 -6.66
CA ILE A 235 1.96 -9.07 -6.66
C ILE A 235 2.61 -8.71 -5.32
N LEU A 236 2.36 -7.51 -4.77
CA LEU A 236 2.87 -7.13 -3.45
C LEU A 236 2.45 -8.12 -2.35
N GLY A 237 1.22 -8.64 -2.42
CA GLY A 237 0.73 -9.67 -1.50
C GLY A 237 1.52 -10.98 -1.55
N GLU A 238 2.03 -11.35 -2.73
CA GLU A 238 2.80 -12.58 -2.93
C GLU A 238 4.29 -12.44 -2.60
N ILE A 239 4.84 -11.23 -2.53
CA ILE A 239 6.27 -10.99 -2.28
C ILE A 239 6.81 -11.76 -1.06
N PRO A 240 6.17 -11.71 0.13
CA PRO A 240 6.67 -12.44 1.31
C PRO A 240 6.66 -13.96 1.14
N LEU A 241 5.69 -14.49 0.39
CA LEU A 241 5.52 -15.92 0.13
C LEU A 241 6.55 -16.41 -0.87
N PHE A 242 6.74 -15.65 -1.95
CA PHE A 242 7.77 -15.91 -2.95
C PHE A 242 9.17 -15.84 -2.32
N ALA A 243 9.43 -14.88 -1.43
CA ALA A 243 10.71 -14.80 -0.71
C ALA A 243 10.96 -16.06 0.16
N CYS A 244 9.91 -16.60 0.79
CA CYS A 244 10.03 -17.86 1.53
C CYS A 244 10.25 -19.05 0.60
N TRP A 245 9.60 -19.09 -0.55
CA TRP A 245 9.78 -20.11 -1.58
C TRP A 245 11.19 -20.08 -2.17
N ALA A 246 11.71 -18.91 -2.54
CA ALA A 246 13.07 -18.73 -3.06
C ALA A 246 14.14 -19.17 -2.05
N ALA A 247 13.97 -18.83 -0.76
CA ALA A 247 14.84 -19.37 0.29
C ALA A 247 14.75 -20.90 0.39
N ALA A 248 13.55 -21.46 0.36
CA ALA A 248 13.34 -22.90 0.45
C ALA A 248 13.95 -23.68 -0.74
N LEU A 249 13.91 -23.10 -1.94
CA LEU A 249 14.62 -23.62 -3.11
C LEU A 249 16.13 -23.63 -2.90
N ALA A 250 16.69 -22.53 -2.41
CA ALA A 250 18.13 -22.43 -2.14
C ALA A 250 18.60 -23.39 -1.03
N GLU A 251 17.73 -23.70 -0.06
CA GLU A 251 17.96 -24.69 0.99
C GLU A 251 17.74 -26.14 0.52
N GLY A 252 17.09 -26.34 -0.62
CA GLY A 252 16.69 -27.66 -1.12
C GLY A 252 15.62 -28.35 -0.27
N LYS A 253 14.87 -27.60 0.57
CA LYS A 253 13.90 -28.16 1.53
C LYS A 253 12.65 -27.30 1.62
N GLY A 254 11.48 -27.93 1.53
CA GLY A 254 10.19 -27.27 1.79
C GLY A 254 9.66 -26.36 0.68
N ALA A 255 10.30 -26.32 -0.49
CA ALA A 255 9.89 -25.48 -1.62
C ALA A 255 8.45 -25.77 -2.08
N ALA A 256 8.10 -27.04 -2.29
CA ALA A 256 6.73 -27.43 -2.68
C ALA A 256 5.67 -26.96 -1.67
N ALA A 257 5.99 -27.00 -0.38
CA ALA A 257 5.08 -26.57 0.67
C ALA A 257 4.89 -25.05 0.66
N TRP A 258 5.93 -24.26 0.40
CA TRP A 258 5.82 -22.80 0.25
C TRP A 258 5.11 -22.42 -1.04
N PHE A 259 5.37 -23.12 -2.15
CA PHE A 259 4.67 -22.93 -3.41
C PHE A 259 3.15 -23.15 -3.24
N ARG A 260 2.75 -24.23 -2.57
CA ARG A 260 1.33 -24.48 -2.29
C ARG A 260 0.67 -23.36 -1.48
N ARG A 261 1.39 -22.75 -0.53
CA ARG A 261 0.88 -21.63 0.26
C ARG A 261 0.72 -20.37 -0.59
N MET A 262 1.71 -20.10 -1.43
CA MET A 262 1.70 -19.02 -2.43
C MET A 262 0.48 -19.18 -3.35
N PHE A 263 0.29 -20.37 -3.92
CA PHE A 263 -0.86 -20.67 -4.77
C PHE A 263 -2.21 -20.40 -4.08
N PHE A 264 -2.43 -20.93 -2.87
CA PHE A 264 -3.71 -20.73 -2.17
C PHE A 264 -3.90 -19.30 -1.65
N ALA A 265 -2.82 -18.57 -1.34
CA ALA A 265 -2.90 -17.15 -1.02
C ALA A 265 -3.34 -16.34 -2.26
N GLY A 266 -2.76 -16.65 -3.42
CA GLY A 266 -3.14 -16.04 -4.70
C GLY A 266 -4.59 -16.32 -5.08
N VAL A 267 -5.05 -17.57 -4.94
CA VAL A 267 -6.47 -17.93 -5.16
C VAL A 267 -7.38 -17.15 -4.21
N ALA A 268 -7.03 -17.06 -2.93
CA ALA A 268 -7.80 -16.28 -1.96
C ALA A 268 -7.84 -14.78 -2.32
N ALA A 269 -6.72 -14.22 -2.76
CA ALA A 269 -6.63 -12.83 -3.18
C ALA A 269 -7.50 -12.52 -4.40
N VAL A 270 -7.45 -13.36 -5.43
CA VAL A 270 -8.31 -13.23 -6.63
C VAL A 270 -9.79 -13.39 -6.27
N ALA A 271 -10.12 -14.33 -5.38
CA ALA A 271 -11.49 -14.48 -4.88
C ALA A 271 -11.97 -13.22 -4.13
N GLY A 272 -11.08 -12.53 -3.41
CA GLY A 272 -11.37 -11.25 -2.77
C GLY A 272 -11.70 -10.14 -3.76
N VAL A 273 -10.94 -10.04 -4.86
CA VAL A 273 -11.22 -9.11 -5.97
C VAL A 273 -12.57 -9.43 -6.62
N ALA A 274 -12.85 -10.71 -6.90
CA ALA A 274 -14.12 -11.14 -7.47
C ALA A 274 -15.31 -10.85 -6.55
N ALA A 275 -15.15 -11.00 -5.24
CA ALA A 275 -16.17 -10.66 -4.26
C ALA A 275 -16.45 -9.14 -4.23
N ALA A 276 -15.41 -8.30 -4.27
CA ALA A 276 -15.59 -6.85 -4.37
C ALA A 276 -16.32 -6.46 -5.66
N PHE A 277 -15.99 -7.10 -6.78
CA PHE A 277 -16.69 -6.89 -8.05
C PHE A 277 -18.16 -7.29 -7.97
N GLY A 278 -18.48 -8.42 -7.32
CA GLY A 278 -19.85 -8.83 -7.05
C GLY A 278 -20.63 -7.81 -6.21
N VAL A 279 -20.02 -7.23 -5.18
CA VAL A 279 -20.64 -6.15 -4.39
C VAL A 279 -20.94 -4.93 -5.26
N TRP A 280 -19.99 -4.51 -6.09
CA TRP A 280 -20.20 -3.40 -7.01
C TRP A 280 -21.35 -3.66 -8.00
N LEU A 281 -21.46 -4.88 -8.55
CA LEU A 281 -22.58 -5.24 -9.42
C LEU A 281 -23.92 -5.22 -8.68
N VAL A 282 -23.97 -5.64 -7.42
CA VAL A 282 -25.20 -5.53 -6.61
C VAL A 282 -25.58 -4.07 -6.41
N GLN A 283 -24.62 -3.20 -6.07
CA GLN A 283 -24.88 -1.76 -5.94
C GLN A 283 -25.36 -1.15 -7.26
N GLY A 284 -24.75 -1.54 -8.38
CA GLY A 284 -25.17 -1.09 -9.71
C GLY A 284 -26.58 -1.57 -10.05
N TYR A 285 -26.96 -2.80 -9.72
CA TYR A 285 -28.34 -3.26 -9.89
C TYR A 285 -29.33 -2.44 -9.06
N LEU A 286 -28.98 -2.11 -7.81
CA LEU A 286 -29.81 -1.26 -6.96
C LEU A 286 -29.95 0.18 -7.49
N TYR A 287 -28.95 0.67 -8.22
CA TYR A 287 -28.94 2.02 -8.79
C TYR A 287 -29.65 2.08 -10.16
N PHE A 288 -29.27 1.21 -11.08
CA PHE A 288 -29.76 1.19 -12.47
C PHE A 288 -31.06 0.38 -12.64
N GLY A 289 -31.43 -0.46 -11.67
CA GLY A 289 -32.56 -1.38 -11.77
C GLY A 289 -32.31 -2.58 -12.71
N SER A 290 -31.11 -2.73 -13.28
CA SER A 290 -30.80 -3.81 -14.22
C SER A 290 -29.37 -4.35 -14.07
N TRP A 291 -29.22 -5.68 -14.19
CA TRP A 291 -27.91 -6.33 -14.22
C TRP A 291 -27.12 -5.99 -15.49
N GLY A 292 -27.81 -5.79 -16.61
CA GLY A 292 -27.20 -5.44 -17.89
C GLY A 292 -26.48 -4.10 -17.83
N GLU A 293 -27.15 -3.06 -17.35
CA GLU A 293 -26.55 -1.72 -17.19
C GLU A 293 -25.49 -1.71 -16.11
N SER A 294 -25.72 -2.39 -14.98
CA SER A 294 -24.70 -2.53 -13.95
C SER A 294 -23.42 -3.18 -14.47
N PHE A 295 -23.53 -4.22 -15.29
CA PHE A 295 -22.38 -4.90 -15.86
C PHE A 295 -21.69 -4.04 -16.93
N ALA A 296 -22.47 -3.37 -17.79
CA ALA A 296 -21.93 -2.45 -18.80
C ALA A 296 -21.17 -1.28 -18.15
N ASN A 297 -21.74 -0.67 -17.10
CA ASN A 297 -21.12 0.42 -16.34
C ASN A 297 -19.78 0.00 -15.71
N ALA A 298 -19.72 -1.23 -15.20
CA ALA A 298 -18.51 -1.75 -14.56
C ALA A 298 -17.44 -2.19 -15.56
N LEU A 299 -17.83 -2.78 -16.70
CA LEU A 299 -16.91 -3.34 -17.68
C LEU A 299 -16.36 -2.29 -18.67
N ALA A 300 -17.15 -1.29 -19.05
CA ALA A 300 -16.76 -0.31 -20.06
C ALA A 300 -15.45 0.43 -19.73
N PRO A 301 -15.22 0.93 -18.49
CA PRO A 301 -13.95 1.54 -18.13
C PRO A 301 -12.77 0.56 -18.22
N ALA A 302 -12.96 -0.70 -17.84
CA ALA A 302 -11.89 -1.70 -17.90
C ALA A 302 -11.49 -2.02 -19.35
N LEU A 303 -12.46 -2.15 -20.25
CA LEU A 303 -12.19 -2.36 -21.69
C LEU A 303 -11.53 -1.13 -22.32
N PHE A 304 -11.98 0.08 -21.98
CA PHE A 304 -11.36 1.31 -22.46
C PHE A 304 -9.88 1.41 -22.05
N HIS A 305 -9.59 1.14 -20.77
CA HIS A 305 -8.23 1.29 -20.25
C HIS A 305 -7.24 0.23 -20.74
N THR A 306 -7.74 -0.91 -21.24
CA THR A 306 -6.94 -2.03 -21.76
C THR A 306 -6.82 -2.00 -23.29
N GLY A 307 -7.87 -1.53 -23.98
CA GLY A 307 -8.05 -1.66 -25.44
C GLY A 307 -7.42 -0.59 -26.33
N GLY A 308 -6.68 0.38 -25.81
CA GLY A 308 -6.08 1.45 -26.64
C GLY A 308 -4.92 0.96 -27.52
N GLU A 309 -5.21 0.45 -28.71
CA GLU A 309 -4.25 -0.18 -29.62
C GLU A 309 -3.06 0.73 -30.00
N GLU A 310 -3.27 2.05 -30.07
CA GLU A 310 -2.26 3.03 -30.48
C GLU A 310 -1.16 3.29 -29.43
N ILE A 311 -1.43 3.01 -28.15
CA ILE A 311 -0.48 3.27 -27.07
C ILE A 311 0.40 2.03 -26.85
N SER A 312 1.72 2.19 -26.98
CA SER A 312 2.67 1.12 -26.69
C SER A 312 2.84 0.93 -25.18
N ALA A 313 2.49 -0.25 -24.67
CA ALA A 313 2.66 -0.61 -23.27
C ALA A 313 4.13 -0.50 -22.82
N PHE A 314 5.08 -0.84 -23.71
CA PHE A 314 6.51 -0.67 -23.45
C PHE A 314 6.89 0.80 -23.33
N ALA A 315 6.38 1.67 -24.22
CA ALA A 315 6.67 3.10 -24.18
C ALA A 315 6.14 3.74 -22.88
N VAL A 316 4.94 3.34 -22.44
CA VAL A 316 4.36 3.77 -21.15
C VAL A 316 5.24 3.34 -19.99
N ALA A 317 5.60 2.05 -19.91
CA ALA A 317 6.48 1.55 -18.86
C ALA A 317 7.85 2.26 -18.86
N TRP A 318 8.43 2.47 -20.04
CA TRP A 318 9.70 3.18 -20.19
C TRP A 318 9.61 4.62 -19.71
N ARG A 319 8.54 5.36 -20.07
CA ARG A 319 8.30 6.75 -19.64
C ARG A 319 8.37 6.89 -18.12
N TYR A 320 7.74 5.98 -17.38
CA TYR A 320 7.78 6.01 -15.91
C TYR A 320 9.12 5.58 -15.35
N LEU A 321 9.79 4.63 -15.99
CA LEU A 321 11.09 4.14 -15.54
C LEU A 321 12.19 5.18 -15.71
N SER A 322 12.15 5.91 -16.84
CA SER A 322 13.10 6.96 -17.19
C SER A 322 12.71 8.34 -16.65
N SER A 323 11.61 8.44 -15.90
CA SER A 323 11.19 9.70 -15.29
C SER A 323 12.28 10.24 -14.36
N ALA A 324 12.52 11.55 -14.42
CA ALA A 324 13.42 12.24 -13.49
C ALA A 324 12.72 12.61 -12.16
N GLU A 325 11.43 12.31 -12.02
CA GLU A 325 10.69 12.65 -10.81
C GLU A 325 11.25 11.92 -9.58
N PRO A 326 11.38 12.64 -8.44
CA PRO A 326 11.92 12.06 -7.22
C PRO A 326 10.96 11.02 -6.64
N VAL A 327 11.43 9.78 -6.50
CA VAL A 327 10.76 8.73 -5.73
C VAL A 327 11.20 8.78 -4.26
N LEU A 328 12.48 9.05 -4.00
CA LEU A 328 12.98 9.38 -2.67
C LEU A 328 13.67 10.74 -2.70
N GLN A 329 13.53 11.51 -1.62
CA GLN A 329 14.14 12.82 -1.51
C GLN A 329 14.60 13.11 -0.08
N LEU A 330 15.83 13.62 0.05
CA LEU A 330 16.39 14.15 1.29
C LEU A 330 17.10 15.48 0.99
N GLY A 331 16.42 16.59 1.30
CA GLY A 331 16.90 17.92 0.94
C GLY A 331 17.13 18.03 -0.58
N PRO A 332 18.34 18.42 -1.04
CA PRO A 332 18.64 18.55 -2.47
C PRO A 332 18.92 17.20 -3.16
N VAL A 333 19.07 16.10 -2.41
CA VAL A 333 19.36 14.79 -2.98
C VAL A 333 18.05 14.08 -3.33
N SER A 334 17.86 13.78 -4.60
CA SER A 334 16.72 13.01 -5.12
C SER A 334 17.16 11.72 -5.80
N LEU A 335 16.32 10.68 -5.67
CA LEU A 335 16.49 9.41 -6.38
C LEU A 335 15.24 9.13 -7.20
N ALA A 336 15.44 9.09 -8.51
CA ALA A 336 14.44 8.71 -9.50
C ALA A 336 14.29 7.16 -9.60
N PRO A 337 13.25 6.63 -10.28
CA PRO A 337 13.03 5.19 -10.38
C PRO A 337 14.24 4.44 -10.98
N GLY A 338 14.82 4.95 -12.06
CA GLY A 338 16.02 4.36 -12.69
C GLY A 338 17.23 4.30 -11.76
N ALA A 339 17.44 5.32 -10.91
CA ALA A 339 18.52 5.32 -9.92
C ALA A 339 18.30 4.25 -8.84
N LEU A 340 17.06 4.10 -8.36
CA LEU A 340 16.70 3.06 -7.39
C LEU A 340 16.88 1.66 -7.96
N LEU A 341 16.57 1.47 -9.26
CA LEU A 341 16.86 0.22 -9.96
C LEU A 341 18.37 -0.06 -10.02
N GLY A 342 19.16 0.93 -10.45
CA GLY A 342 20.62 0.80 -10.54
C GLY A 342 21.26 0.46 -9.19
N ILE A 343 20.87 1.16 -8.13
CA ILE A 343 21.38 0.93 -6.77
C ILE A 343 21.05 -0.48 -6.28
N GLY A 344 19.80 -0.92 -6.42
CA GLY A 344 19.37 -2.24 -5.98
C GLY A 344 20.05 -3.36 -6.76
N ALA A 345 20.14 -3.23 -8.09
CA ALA A 345 20.82 -4.18 -8.96
C ALA A 345 22.31 -4.29 -8.62
N ALA A 346 23.01 -3.14 -8.48
CA ALA A 346 24.43 -3.11 -8.16
C ALA A 346 24.71 -3.73 -6.78
N ALA A 347 23.88 -3.45 -5.77
CA ALA A 347 24.03 -4.00 -4.43
C ALA A 347 23.88 -5.54 -4.44
N LEU A 348 22.87 -6.07 -5.15
CA LEU A 348 22.67 -7.51 -5.28
C LEU A 348 23.78 -8.17 -6.10
N ALA A 349 24.16 -7.58 -7.24
CA ALA A 349 25.25 -8.08 -8.08
C ALA A 349 26.56 -8.16 -7.31
N ALA A 350 26.89 -7.15 -6.49
CA ALA A 350 28.05 -7.19 -5.62
C ALA A 350 27.95 -8.32 -4.58
N ALA A 351 26.79 -8.51 -3.95
CA ALA A 351 26.58 -9.57 -2.96
C ALA A 351 26.71 -10.98 -3.55
N PHE A 352 26.12 -11.22 -4.73
CA PHE A 352 26.28 -12.49 -5.46
C PHE A 352 27.72 -12.66 -5.97
N GLY A 353 28.32 -11.61 -6.52
CA GLY A 353 29.72 -11.60 -6.97
C GLY A 353 30.70 -11.97 -5.86
N VAL A 354 30.49 -11.49 -4.63
CA VAL A 354 31.29 -11.90 -3.46
C VAL A 354 31.11 -13.38 -3.12
N CYS A 355 29.92 -13.95 -3.30
CA CYS A 355 29.70 -15.39 -3.09
C CYS A 355 30.44 -16.22 -4.15
N ILE A 356 30.32 -15.82 -5.42
CA ILE A 356 30.97 -16.48 -6.57
C ILE A 356 32.50 -16.39 -6.45
N ALA A 357 33.05 -15.20 -6.21
CA ALA A 357 34.49 -14.98 -6.05
C ALA A 357 35.10 -15.74 -4.87
N ARG A 358 34.28 -16.11 -3.88
CA ARG A 358 34.70 -16.95 -2.73
C ARG A 358 34.40 -18.43 -2.94
N HIS A 359 33.93 -18.83 -4.13
CA HIS A 359 33.48 -20.19 -4.44
C HIS A 359 32.47 -20.74 -3.43
N ARG A 360 31.56 -19.88 -2.94
CA ARG A 360 30.52 -20.24 -1.97
C ARG A 360 29.15 -20.17 -2.61
N ARG A 361 28.29 -21.12 -2.25
CA ARG A 361 26.87 -21.05 -2.60
C ARG A 361 26.23 -19.83 -1.93
N PRO A 362 25.48 -18.99 -2.66
CA PRO A 362 24.75 -17.87 -2.07
C PRO A 362 23.79 -18.38 -0.98
N PRO A 363 23.75 -17.74 0.20
CA PRO A 363 22.88 -18.17 1.27
C PRO A 363 21.40 -17.94 0.91
N ALA A 364 20.50 -18.77 1.42
CA ALA A 364 19.07 -18.70 1.13
C ALA A 364 18.43 -17.31 1.40
N ARG A 365 18.90 -16.61 2.43
CA ARG A 365 18.47 -15.24 2.73
C ARG A 365 18.81 -14.22 1.62
N LEU A 366 19.86 -14.46 0.84
CA LEU A 366 20.23 -13.61 -0.29
C LEU A 366 19.26 -13.82 -1.46
N TRP A 367 18.87 -15.07 -1.74
CA TRP A 367 17.81 -15.37 -2.71
C TRP A 367 16.46 -14.76 -2.30
N ALA A 368 16.10 -14.87 -1.02
CA ALA A 368 14.89 -14.26 -0.50
C ALA A 368 14.89 -12.73 -0.70
N VAL A 369 15.93 -12.02 -0.24
CA VAL A 369 15.98 -10.55 -0.36
C VAL A 369 16.07 -10.09 -1.83
N ALA A 370 16.77 -10.83 -2.68
CA ALA A 370 16.81 -10.56 -4.12
C ALA A 370 15.42 -10.70 -4.76
N SER A 371 14.67 -11.74 -4.38
CA SER A 371 13.33 -11.95 -4.91
C SER A 371 12.33 -10.88 -4.47
N VAL A 372 12.45 -10.37 -3.24
CA VAL A 372 11.67 -9.20 -2.78
C VAL A 372 11.89 -8.03 -3.71
N TRP A 373 13.15 -7.72 -4.01
CA TRP A 373 13.51 -6.59 -4.85
C TRP A 373 13.02 -6.75 -6.30
N VAL A 374 13.24 -7.93 -6.91
CA VAL A 374 12.80 -8.20 -8.29
C VAL A 374 11.29 -8.08 -8.42
N LEU A 375 10.52 -8.70 -7.53
CA LEU A 375 9.06 -8.60 -7.60
C LEU A 375 8.55 -7.20 -7.29
N SER A 376 9.19 -6.47 -6.38
CA SER A 376 8.87 -5.06 -6.14
C SER A 376 9.17 -4.15 -7.35
N ALA A 377 10.14 -4.49 -8.20
CA ALA A 377 10.35 -3.79 -9.46
C ALA A 377 9.30 -4.15 -10.51
N LEU A 378 8.87 -5.42 -10.56
CA LEU A 378 7.87 -5.91 -11.51
C LEU A 378 6.43 -5.53 -11.15
N ALA A 379 6.12 -5.32 -9.87
CA ALA A 379 4.75 -5.07 -9.43
C ALA A 379 4.15 -3.79 -10.05
N PRO A 380 4.81 -2.61 -10.07
CA PRO A 380 4.29 -1.43 -10.77
C PRO A 380 4.18 -1.64 -12.28
N LEU A 381 5.15 -2.32 -12.88
CA LEU A 381 5.16 -2.62 -14.32
C LEU A 381 3.95 -3.45 -14.73
N SER A 382 3.46 -4.35 -13.87
CA SER A 382 2.25 -5.13 -14.18
C SER A 382 1.05 -4.23 -14.52
N TRP A 383 0.85 -3.14 -13.78
CA TRP A 383 -0.26 -2.21 -14.04
C TRP A 383 0.01 -1.36 -15.27
N MET A 384 1.25 -0.84 -15.40
CA MET A 384 1.65 -0.03 -16.55
C MET A 384 1.47 -0.77 -17.89
N LEU A 385 1.64 -2.09 -17.88
CA LEU A 385 1.44 -2.93 -19.05
C LEU A 385 -0.04 -3.26 -19.30
N LEU A 386 -0.79 -3.61 -18.24
CA LEU A 386 -2.19 -4.03 -18.36
C LEU A 386 -3.15 -2.85 -18.60
N ALA A 387 -2.91 -1.71 -17.95
CA ALA A 387 -3.78 -0.53 -17.95
C ALA A 387 -3.06 0.67 -18.61
N LYS A 388 -2.43 0.44 -19.76
CA LYS A 388 -1.57 1.40 -20.46
C LYS A 388 -2.27 2.74 -20.77
N VAL A 389 -3.56 2.73 -21.11
CA VAL A 389 -4.34 3.95 -21.39
C VAL A 389 -4.60 4.72 -20.10
N HIS A 390 -4.95 4.03 -19.01
CA HIS A 390 -5.10 4.66 -17.69
C HIS A 390 -3.81 5.35 -17.28
N CYS A 391 -2.67 4.69 -17.50
CA CYS A 391 -1.38 5.31 -17.25
C CYS A 391 -1.11 6.50 -18.17
N ASP A 392 -1.55 6.47 -19.42
CA ASP A 392 -1.38 7.61 -20.31
C ASP A 392 -2.14 8.86 -19.86
N ILE A 393 -3.36 8.67 -19.36
CA ILE A 393 -4.23 9.74 -18.87
C ILE A 393 -3.79 10.23 -17.49
N HIS A 394 -3.55 9.31 -16.55
CA HIS A 394 -3.32 9.64 -15.14
C HIS A 394 -1.83 9.70 -14.77
N THR A 395 -1.09 10.57 -15.46
CA THR A 395 0.38 10.67 -15.35
C THR A 395 0.90 10.99 -13.96
N HIS A 396 0.13 11.73 -13.14
CA HIS A 396 0.49 12.13 -11.78
C HIS A 396 0.22 11.07 -10.70
N LEU A 397 -0.64 10.07 -10.98
CA LEU A 397 -0.99 9.02 -10.02
C LEU A 397 -0.01 7.85 -10.06
N VAL A 398 0.32 7.40 -11.27
CA VAL A 398 1.12 6.19 -11.52
C VAL A 398 2.50 6.19 -10.83
N PRO A 399 3.25 7.31 -10.75
CA PRO A 399 4.54 7.35 -10.05
C PRO A 399 4.47 6.91 -8.58
N MET A 400 3.30 7.02 -7.94
CA MET A 400 3.09 6.58 -6.56
C MET A 400 3.43 5.10 -6.36
N LEU A 401 3.20 4.24 -7.36
CA LEU A 401 3.44 2.80 -7.26
C LEU A 401 4.91 2.45 -6.92
N TRP A 402 5.86 3.28 -7.35
CA TRP A 402 7.27 3.10 -7.01
C TRP A 402 7.52 3.23 -5.50
N ASN A 403 6.76 4.06 -4.79
CA ASN A 403 6.89 4.29 -3.35
C ASN A 403 6.36 3.14 -2.48
N PHE A 404 5.48 2.30 -3.04
CA PHE A 404 4.92 1.14 -2.35
C PHE A 404 5.72 -0.14 -2.63
N ALA A 405 6.47 -0.16 -3.72
CA ALA A 405 7.15 -1.33 -4.22
C ALA A 405 8.68 -1.12 -4.28
N LEU A 406 9.18 -0.49 -5.33
CA LEU A 406 10.61 -0.41 -5.63
C LEU A 406 11.41 0.33 -4.56
N ALA A 407 10.97 1.52 -4.13
CA ALA A 407 11.71 2.33 -3.17
C ALA A 407 11.92 1.64 -1.81
N PRO A 408 10.87 1.16 -1.11
CA PRO A 408 11.06 0.44 0.15
C PRO A 408 11.87 -0.84 -0.03
N ALA A 409 11.73 -1.56 -1.15
CA ALA A 409 12.53 -2.74 -1.42
C ALA A 409 14.02 -2.43 -1.65
N THR A 410 14.36 -1.38 -2.40
CA THR A 410 15.75 -0.95 -2.62
C THR A 410 16.39 -0.53 -1.30
N CYS A 411 15.73 0.30 -0.48
CA CYS A 411 16.25 0.70 0.82
C CYS A 411 16.42 -0.51 1.77
N LEU A 412 15.46 -1.44 1.77
CA LEU A 412 15.55 -2.69 2.53
C LEU A 412 16.78 -3.50 2.12
N VAL A 413 16.99 -3.74 0.82
CA VAL A 413 18.10 -4.54 0.28
C VAL A 413 19.44 -3.93 0.68
N VAL A 414 19.63 -2.65 0.39
CA VAL A 414 20.89 -1.94 0.68
C VAL A 414 21.20 -2.01 2.18
N ALA A 415 20.22 -1.71 3.03
CA ALA A 415 20.42 -1.73 4.47
C ALA A 415 20.65 -3.15 5.02
N ALA A 416 19.95 -4.16 4.50
CA ALA A 416 20.15 -5.56 4.87
C ALA A 416 21.57 -6.03 4.55
N LEU A 417 22.04 -5.76 3.32
CA LEU A 417 23.37 -6.16 2.85
C LEU A 417 24.47 -5.44 3.64
N ALA A 418 24.34 -4.13 3.87
CA ALA A 418 25.25 -3.37 4.72
C ALA A 418 25.32 -3.97 6.14
N GLY A 419 24.16 -4.25 6.75
CA GLY A 419 24.07 -4.88 8.06
C GLY A 419 24.72 -6.26 8.13
N TRP A 420 24.57 -7.08 7.09
CA TRP A 420 25.21 -8.39 7.00
C TRP A 420 26.73 -8.27 6.83
N GLY A 421 27.19 -7.33 6.01
CA GLY A 421 28.61 -7.04 5.79
C GLY A 421 29.31 -6.60 7.08
N ILE A 422 28.74 -5.63 7.80
CA ILE A 422 29.27 -5.13 9.08
C ILE A 422 29.39 -6.26 10.10
N ARG A 423 28.35 -7.09 10.27
CA ARG A 423 28.40 -8.24 11.19
C ARG A 423 29.45 -9.27 10.80
N TYR A 424 29.64 -9.49 9.50
CA TYR A 424 30.67 -10.42 9.02
C TYR A 424 32.08 -9.92 9.35
N VAL A 425 32.36 -8.63 9.12
CA VAL A 425 33.65 -8.01 9.46
C VAL A 425 33.87 -8.06 10.98
N TRP A 426 32.90 -7.61 11.78
CA TRP A 426 33.02 -7.62 13.24
C TRP A 426 33.16 -9.02 13.83
N GLY A 427 32.45 -10.00 13.25
CA GLY A 427 32.55 -11.41 13.64
C GLY A 427 33.93 -12.01 13.38
N LYS A 428 34.64 -11.53 12.34
CA LYS A 428 36.06 -11.87 12.14
C LYS A 428 36.96 -11.18 13.16
N VAL A 429 36.80 -9.89 13.42
CA VAL A 429 37.63 -9.15 14.40
C VAL A 429 37.55 -9.78 15.80
N LYS A 430 36.37 -10.25 16.23
CA LYS A 430 36.21 -10.93 17.53
C LYS A 430 36.89 -12.31 17.60
N ARG A 431 37.10 -12.98 16.46
CA ARG A 431 37.83 -14.26 16.39
C ARG A 431 39.36 -14.08 16.31
N VAL A 432 39.84 -12.83 16.23
CA VAL A 432 41.26 -12.47 16.05
C VAL A 432 41.84 -11.83 17.33
N LYS A 433 41.13 -11.87 18.46
CA LYS A 433 41.73 -11.57 19.78
C LYS A 433 42.26 -12.87 20.39
N PRO A 434 43.48 -12.84 20.96
CA PRO A 434 44.58 -13.75 20.67
C PRO A 434 44.35 -15.21 21.02
#